data_AF-A0A842N306-F1
#
_entry.id   AF-A0A842N306-F1
#
_cell.length_a   1.000
_cell.length_b   1.000
_cell.length_c   1.000
_cell.angle_alpha   90.00
_cell.angle_beta   90.00
_cell.angle_gamma   90.00
#
_symmetry.space_group_name_H-M   'P 1'
#
loop_
_entity.id
_entity.type
_entity.pdbx_description
1 polymer ?
#
loop_
_entity_poly.entity_id
_entity_poly.type
_entity_poly.pdbx_seq_one_letter_code
_entity_poly.pdbx_strand_id
1 'polypeptide(L)'
;MYAIVPSILKNECQVAIPCRGDRERAGAQDYEMIFSVPKGHLGRLAYGLEQAGTGSYPTGFSMEPEYKLSESYGEMAKMMGMKKADGTEIEGYGKKERERDLQYR
;
A
#
# COMPACT_ATOMS: atom_id res chain seq x y z
N MET A 1 4.36 15.29 12.02
CA MET A 1 3.59 16.56 12.21
C MET A 1 2.47 16.76 11.17
N TYR A 2 2.66 16.38 9.90
CA TYR A 2 1.65 16.55 8.84
C TYR A 2 0.36 15.73 9.02
N ALA A 3 0.35 14.70 9.88
CA ALA A 3 -0.84 13.88 10.11
C ALA A 3 -1.95 14.63 10.87
N ILE A 4 -1.59 15.37 11.94
CA ILE A 4 -2.56 15.88 12.91
C ILE A 4 -2.97 17.32 12.62
N VAL A 5 -1.99 18.21 12.36
CA VAL A 5 -2.23 19.66 12.26
C VAL A 5 -3.23 20.02 11.16
N PRO A 6 -3.13 19.48 9.93
CA PRO A 6 -4.11 19.79 8.88
C PRO A 6 -5.52 19.32 9.24
N SER A 7 -5.65 18.16 9.90
CA SER A 7 -6.95 17.63 10.33
C SER A 7 -7.65 18.56 11.31
N ILE A 8 -6.88 19.18 12.21
CA ILE A 8 -7.41 20.17 13.16
C ILE A 8 -7.76 21.49 12.47
N LEU A 9 -6.85 22.03 11.66
CA LEU A 9 -7.02 23.35 11.06
C LEU A 9 -8.07 23.39 9.96
N LYS A 10 -8.19 22.32 9.16
CA LYS A 10 -9.12 22.24 8.03
C LYS A 10 -10.42 21.52 8.37
N ASN A 11 -10.50 20.86 9.53
CA ASN A 11 -11.63 20.03 9.92
C ASN A 11 -11.97 18.94 8.86
N GLU A 12 -10.92 18.39 8.24
CA GLU A 12 -10.98 17.35 7.20
C GLU A 12 -10.19 16.11 7.64
N CYS A 13 -10.59 14.92 7.18
CA CYS A 13 -9.80 13.71 7.39
C CYS A 13 -8.50 13.76 6.56
N GLN A 14 -7.41 13.24 7.11
CA GLN A 14 -6.11 13.23 6.44
C GLN A 14 -5.42 11.87 6.55
N VAL A 15 -4.71 11.50 5.49
CA VAL A 15 -3.86 10.32 5.41
C VAL A 15 -2.42 10.79 5.22
N ALA A 16 -1.50 10.29 6.05
CA ALA A 16 -0.09 10.64 5.97
C ALA A 16 0.80 9.40 6.00
N ILE A 17 1.90 9.47 5.23
CA ILE A 17 3.01 8.52 5.32
C ILE A 17 3.82 8.85 6.59
N PRO A 18 4.07 7.88 7.49
CA PRO A 18 4.75 8.15 8.75
C PRO A 18 6.18 8.67 8.54
N CYS A 19 6.51 9.82 9.15
CA CYS A 19 7.89 10.28 9.23
C CYS A 19 8.63 9.67 10.43
N ARG A 20 9.94 9.91 10.58
CA ARG A 20 10.74 9.41 11.72
C ARG A 20 10.08 9.67 13.08
N GLY A 21 9.55 10.88 13.28
CA GLY A 21 8.89 11.25 14.53
C GLY A 21 7.57 10.51 14.73
N ASP A 22 6.81 10.27 13.66
CA ASP A 22 5.56 9.52 13.74
C ASP A 22 5.83 8.03 14.04
N ARG A 23 6.91 7.45 13.48
CA ARG A 23 7.36 6.08 13.83
C ARG A 23 7.76 5.97 15.30
N GLU A 24 8.50 6.95 15.82
CA GLU A 24 8.99 6.95 17.21
C GLU A 24 7.86 7.22 18.22
N ARG A 25 6.92 8.13 17.90
CA ARG A 25 5.95 8.67 18.86
C ARG A 25 4.52 8.20 18.69
N ALA A 26 4.11 7.94 17.45
CA ALA A 26 2.80 7.35 17.14
C ALA A 26 2.89 5.83 16.95
N GLY A 27 4.10 5.25 17.01
CA GLY A 27 4.32 3.80 16.94
C GLY A 27 4.11 3.21 15.54
N ALA A 28 3.97 4.05 14.52
CA ALA A 28 3.71 3.61 13.16
C ALA A 28 4.91 2.80 12.62
N GLN A 29 4.68 1.54 12.28
CA GLN A 29 5.69 0.61 11.78
C GLN A 29 5.87 0.71 10.27
N ASP A 30 6.74 -0.15 9.74
CA ASP A 30 6.86 -0.29 8.30
C ASP A 30 5.54 -0.77 7.70
N TYR A 31 5.19 -0.19 6.55
CA TYR A 31 3.94 -0.45 5.81
C TYR A 31 2.65 -0.02 6.53
N GLU A 32 2.77 0.77 7.59
CA GLU A 32 1.63 1.42 8.21
C GLU A 32 1.45 2.84 7.69
N MET A 33 0.21 3.32 7.75
CA MET A 33 -0.17 4.69 7.40
C MET A 33 -0.96 5.29 8.55
N ILE A 34 -0.86 6.62 8.71
CA ILE A 34 -1.62 7.33 9.74
C ILE A 34 -2.85 7.94 9.10
N PHE A 35 -4.02 7.54 9.59
CA PHE A 35 -5.29 8.16 9.28
C PHE A 35 -5.75 9.02 10.45
N SER A 36 -5.93 10.31 10.23
CA SER A 36 -6.34 11.30 11.23
C SER A 36 -7.75 11.80 10.93
N VAL A 37 -8.58 11.86 11.97
CA VAL A 37 -10.01 12.16 11.88
C VAL A 37 -10.33 13.29 12.84
N PRO A 38 -10.92 14.40 12.38
CA PRO A 38 -11.32 15.48 13.28
C PRO A 38 -12.42 14.99 14.22
N LYS A 39 -12.39 15.48 15.47
CA LYS A 39 -13.30 15.02 16.55
C LYS A 39 -14.77 15.02 16.15
N GLY A 40 -15.22 16.04 15.41
CA GLY A 40 -16.61 16.16 14.95
C GLY A 40 -17.06 15.08 13.96
N HIS A 41 -16.12 14.40 13.28
CA HIS A 41 -16.41 13.37 12.30
C HIS A 41 -16.31 11.95 12.86
N LEU A 42 -15.87 11.77 14.12
CA LEU A 42 -15.68 10.44 14.72
C LEU A 42 -16.96 9.60 14.71
N GLY A 43 -18.12 10.19 15.01
CA GLY A 43 -19.40 9.46 14.97
C GLY A 43 -19.77 8.97 13.58
N ARG A 44 -19.49 9.78 12.54
CA ARG A 44 -19.72 9.39 11.15
C ARG A 44 -18.79 8.26 10.72
N LEU A 45 -17.52 8.32 11.13
CA LEU A 45 -16.57 7.25 10.87
C LEU A 45 -16.99 5.94 11.54
N ALA A 46 -17.33 5.98 12.83
CA ALA A 46 -17.78 4.81 13.58
C ALA A 46 -19.01 4.18 12.92
N TYR A 47 -20.02 5.00 12.60
CA TYR A 47 -21.20 4.54 11.87
C TYR A 47 -20.85 3.83 10.57
N GLY A 48 -19.92 4.39 9.78
CA GLY A 48 -19.47 3.80 8.51
C GLY A 48 -18.75 2.47 8.68
N LEU A 49 -17.93 2.33 9.72
CA LEU A 49 -17.22 1.07 10.05
C LEU A 49 -18.16 -0.03 10.55
N GLU A 50 -19.30 0.34 11.14
CA GLU A 50 -20.33 -0.59 11.59
C GLU A 50 -21.24 -1.09 10.46
N GLN A 51 -21.29 -0.38 9.31
CA GLN A 51 -22.10 -0.82 8.19
C GLN A 51 -21.48 -2.03 7.49
N ALA A 52 -22.33 -2.92 6.98
CA ALA A 52 -21.89 -3.97 6.07
C ALA A 52 -21.22 -3.32 4.85
N GLY A 53 -19.94 -3.65 4.61
CA GLY A 53 -19.14 -3.02 3.57
C GLY A 53 -19.80 -3.16 2.19
N THR A 54 -20.01 -2.03 1.51
CA THR A 54 -20.56 -1.98 0.14
C THR A 54 -19.53 -2.33 -0.93
N GLY A 55 -18.30 -2.70 -0.54
CA GLY A 55 -17.23 -3.15 -1.40
C GLY A 55 -16.02 -3.62 -0.58
N SER A 56 -15.27 -4.56 -1.14
CA SER A 56 -13.89 -4.81 -0.72
C SER A 56 -13.06 -3.57 -1.06
N TYR A 57 -12.37 -2.99 -0.07
CA TYR A 57 -11.34 -2.00 -0.38
C TYR A 57 -10.37 -2.60 -1.41
N PRO A 58 -9.91 -1.85 -2.44
CA PRO A 58 -8.86 -2.29 -3.35
C PRO A 58 -7.49 -2.31 -2.65
N THR A 59 -7.45 -2.82 -1.42
CA THR A 59 -6.27 -3.03 -0.60
C THR A 59 -5.75 -4.43 -0.86
N GLY A 60 -5.51 -4.75 -2.14
CA GLY A 60 -4.66 -5.88 -2.52
C GLY A 60 -3.20 -5.47 -2.39
N PHE A 61 -2.78 -5.04 -1.20
CA PHE A 61 -1.37 -4.77 -0.93
C PHE A 61 -0.67 -6.13 -0.86
N SER A 62 -0.10 -6.58 -1.96
CA SER A 62 0.86 -7.69 -1.97
C SER A 62 2.25 -7.13 -1.69
N MET A 63 2.86 -7.58 -0.60
CA MET A 63 4.26 -7.27 -0.30
C MET A 63 5.09 -8.51 -0.63
N GLU A 64 5.66 -8.50 -1.83
CA GLU A 64 6.60 -9.52 -2.27
C GLU A 64 8.01 -8.94 -2.08
N PRO A 65 8.93 -9.62 -1.38
CA PRO A 65 10.34 -9.21 -1.30
C PRO A 65 10.94 -8.94 -2.68
N GLU A 66 10.52 -9.74 -3.67
CA GLU A 66 10.73 -9.50 -5.09
C GLU A 66 9.49 -9.93 -5.89
N TYR A 67 8.73 -8.95 -6.40
CA TYR A 67 7.57 -9.21 -7.25
C TYR A 67 8.02 -9.62 -8.68
N LYS A 68 7.21 -10.43 -9.36
CA LYS A 68 7.46 -10.77 -10.77
C LYS A 68 7.48 -9.49 -11.59
N LEU A 69 8.49 -9.30 -12.43
CA LEU A 69 8.59 -8.13 -13.31
C LEU A 69 7.79 -8.39 -14.59
N SER A 70 7.64 -7.38 -15.47
CA SER A 70 7.18 -7.70 -16.83
C SER A 70 8.21 -8.58 -17.54
N GLU A 71 7.75 -9.39 -18.49
CA GLU A 71 8.59 -10.28 -19.32
C GLU A 71 9.87 -9.58 -19.82
N SER A 72 9.72 -8.38 -20.39
CA SER A 72 10.84 -7.56 -20.88
C SER A 72 11.87 -7.21 -19.80
N TYR A 73 11.44 -6.91 -18.57
CA TYR A 73 12.34 -6.60 -17.47
C TYR A 73 13.02 -7.86 -16.92
N GLY A 74 12.36 -9.02 -16.95
CA GLY A 74 12.98 -10.32 -16.63
C GLY A 74 14.06 -10.69 -17.65
N GLU A 75 13.81 -10.48 -18.95
CA GLU A 75 14.81 -10.69 -20.01
C GLU A 75 16.02 -9.77 -19.86
N MET A 76 15.79 -8.48 -19.55
CA MET A 76 16.87 -7.53 -19.27
C MET A 76 17.70 -7.95 -18.06
N ALA A 77 17.04 -8.34 -16.96
CA ALA A 77 17.72 -8.83 -15.77
C ALA A 77 18.60 -10.06 -16.07
N LYS A 78 18.09 -10.98 -16.90
CA LYS A 78 18.83 -12.16 -17.37
C LYS A 78 20.04 -11.78 -18.23
N MET A 79 19.88 -10.84 -19.17
CA MET A 79 20.99 -10.33 -19.98
C MET A 79 22.06 -9.62 -19.14
N MET A 80 21.66 -8.96 -18.05
CA MET A 80 22.55 -8.29 -17.12
C MET A 80 23.17 -9.22 -16.06
N GLY A 81 22.83 -10.51 -16.06
CA GLY A 81 23.31 -11.49 -15.08
C GLY A 81 22.77 -11.26 -13.66
N MET A 82 21.67 -10.52 -13.51
CA MET A 82 21.03 -10.25 -12.23
C MET A 82 20.27 -11.49 -11.74
N LYS A 83 20.34 -11.73 -10.44
CA LYS A 83 19.66 -12.83 -9.75
C LYS A 83 18.84 -12.28 -8.60
N LYS A 84 17.83 -13.05 -8.19
CA LYS A 84 17.07 -12.79 -6.96
C LYS A 84 17.97 -12.82 -5.73
N ALA A 85 17.50 -12.26 -4.62
CA ALA A 85 18.13 -12.37 -3.30
C ALA A 85 18.42 -13.84 -2.91
N ASP A 86 17.59 -14.77 -3.36
CA ASP A 86 17.72 -16.22 -3.12
C ASP A 86 18.64 -16.93 -4.15
N GLY A 87 19.21 -16.19 -5.10
CA GLY A 87 20.13 -16.72 -6.12
C GLY A 87 19.46 -17.36 -7.34
N THR A 88 18.12 -17.40 -7.39
CA THR A 88 17.34 -17.88 -8.55
C THR A 88 17.24 -16.82 -9.66
N GLU A 89 16.83 -17.21 -10.87
CA GLU A 89 16.63 -16.26 -11.98
C GLU A 89 15.39 -15.37 -11.74
N ILE A 90 15.42 -14.14 -12.28
CA ILE A 90 14.32 -13.19 -12.20
C ILE A 90 13.34 -13.49 -13.35
N GLU A 91 12.21 -14.11 -13.02
CA GLU A 91 11.15 -14.44 -13.99
C GLU A 91 10.14 -13.30 -14.13
N GLY A 92 9.69 -13.07 -15.37
CA GLY A 92 8.61 -12.14 -15.67
C GLY A 92 7.23 -12.80 -15.74
N TYR A 93 6.16 -12.01 -15.61
CA TYR A 93 4.79 -12.50 -15.81
C TYR A 93 4.59 -13.01 -17.25
N GLY A 94 4.01 -14.20 -17.41
CA GLY A 94 3.47 -14.63 -18.69
C GLY A 94 2.24 -13.80 -19.07
N LYS A 95 2.06 -13.48 -20.37
CA LYS A 95 0.93 -12.67 -20.87
C LYS A 95 -0.44 -13.08 -20.30
N LYS A 96 -0.71 -14.38 -20.21
CA LYS A 96 -1.97 -14.95 -19.70
C LYS A 96 -2.18 -14.76 -18.20
N GLU A 97 -1.10 -14.67 -17.42
CA GLU A 97 -1.13 -14.41 -15.98
C GLU A 97 -1.43 -12.93 -15.73
N ARG A 98 -0.77 -12.04 -16.48
CA ARG A 98 -1.04 -10.59 -16.47
C ARG A 98 -2.48 -10.24 -16.85
N GLU A 99 -3.03 -10.87 -17.89
CA GLU A 99 -4.43 -10.67 -18.30
C GLU A 99 -5.42 -11.13 -17.22
N ARG A 100 -5.13 -12.24 -16.55
CA ARG A 100 -5.94 -12.75 -15.45
C ARG A 100 -5.92 -11.80 -14.25
N ASP A 101 -4.74 -11.34 -13.85
CA ASP A 101 -4.59 -10.42 -12.71
C ASP A 101 -5.25 -9.05 -12.95
N LEU A 102 -5.30 -8.60 -14.21
CA LEU A 102 -6.03 -7.39 -14.59
C LEU A 102 -7.55 -7.59 -14.61
N GLN A 103 -8.03 -8.81 -14.83
CA GLN A 103 -9.45 -9.14 -14.88
C GLN A 103 -10.08 -9.29 -13.49
N TYR A 104 -9.26 -9.59 -12.46
CA TYR A 104 -9.69 -9.71 -11.05
C TYR A 104 -9.43 -8.43 -10.22
N ARG A 105 -9.08 -7.31 -10.87
CA ARG A 105 -8.98 -5.98 -10.27
C ARG A 105 -10.17 -5.11 -10.66
#